data_AF-A0A1B0C550-F1
#
_entry.id   AF-A0A1B0C550-F1
#
_cell.length_a   1.000
_cell.length_b   1.000
_cell.length_c   1.000
_cell.angle_alpha   90.00
_cell.angle_beta   90.00
_cell.angle_gamma   90.00
#
_symmetry.space_group_name_H-M   'P 1'
#
loop_
_entity.id
_entity.type
_entity.pdbx_description
1 polymer ?
#
loop_
_entity_poly.entity_id
_entity_poly.type
_entity_poly.pdbx_seq_one_letter_code
_entity_poly.pdbx_strand_id
1 'polypeptide(L)'
;MMWSTISPTNSNKLLIGSTRSVDYRITLEGGAEPPWLQGPLKAAFLGASGVGKTSILQQFFYHDFPRTHQTTTKRKVYKSCLVCDTCIRELMVVDVPPQKRFPEDNFAEWNNGHPLGLRTVHAYVLVFDMGNLETFRVSRRIIYEHT
;
A
#
# COMPACT_ATOMS: atom_id res chain seq x y z
N MET A 1 31.70 9.38 -16.94
CA MET A 1 31.52 7.94 -17.20
C MET A 1 31.11 7.30 -15.91
N MET A 2 29.96 6.63 -15.89
CA MET A 2 29.41 5.96 -14.70
C MET A 2 29.65 4.46 -14.89
N TRP A 3 30.26 3.79 -13.91
CA TRP A 3 30.49 2.34 -13.95
C TRP A 3 29.40 1.65 -13.13
N SER A 4 28.91 0.50 -13.60
CA SER A 4 27.97 -0.36 -12.87
C SER A 4 28.70 -1.57 -12.31
N THR A 5 28.38 -1.94 -11.07
CA THR A 5 28.91 -3.15 -10.41
C THR A 5 27.80 -4.19 -10.33
N ILE A 6 28.06 -5.40 -10.84
CA ILE A 6 27.14 -6.54 -10.72
C ILE A 6 27.61 -7.37 -9.54
N SER A 7 26.78 -7.51 -8.51
CA SER A 7 27.09 -8.36 -7.35
C SER A 7 25.97 -9.37 -7.10
N PRO A 8 26.28 -10.66 -6.93
CA PRO A 8 25.28 -11.65 -6.57
C PRO A 8 24.85 -11.45 -5.11
N THR A 9 23.55 -11.42 -4.85
CA THR A 9 23.01 -11.40 -3.49
C THR A 9 22.31 -12.71 -3.14
N ASN A 10 22.71 -13.33 -2.03
CA ASN A 10 22.03 -14.49 -1.48
C ASN A 10 20.76 -14.04 -0.74
N SER A 11 19.59 -14.30 -1.30
CA SER A 11 18.33 -14.11 -0.59
C SER A 11 18.04 -15.32 0.31
N ASN A 12 18.09 -15.14 1.63
CA ASN A 12 17.59 -16.12 2.62
C ASN A 12 16.05 -16.15 2.64
N LYS A 13 15.42 -16.45 1.49
CA LYS A 13 14.03 -16.87 1.49
C LYS A 13 14.03 -18.36 1.87
N LEU A 14 13.41 -18.68 3.01
CA LEU A 14 13.06 -20.06 3.36
C LEU A 14 12.17 -20.64 2.25
N LEU A 15 12.79 -21.30 1.28
CA LEU A 15 12.14 -22.01 0.20
C LEU A 15 12.11 -23.49 0.57
N ILE A 16 10.90 -24.00 0.82
CA ILE A 16 10.62 -25.43 0.82
C ILE A 16 10.76 -25.87 -0.65
N GLY A 17 11.94 -26.35 -1.02
CA GLY A 17 12.27 -26.75 -2.39
C GLY A 17 13.61 -26.18 -2.84
N SER A 18 14.59 -27.05 -3.04
CA SER A 18 15.95 -26.71 -3.47
C SER A 18 15.95 -26.19 -4.91
N THR A 19 15.83 -24.88 -5.08
CA THR A 19 16.34 -24.18 -6.27
C THR A 19 16.93 -22.85 -5.82
N ARG A 20 18.27 -22.76 -5.86
CA ARG A 20 18.99 -21.51 -5.57
C ARG A 20 18.71 -20.52 -6.69
N SER A 21 17.75 -19.61 -6.48
CA SER A 21 17.59 -18.43 -7.31
C SER A 21 18.66 -17.42 -6.91
N VAL A 22 19.58 -17.11 -7.82
CA VAL A 22 20.60 -16.07 -7.64
C VAL A 22 20.02 -14.79 -8.22
N ASP A 23 19.60 -13.87 -7.35
CA ASP A 23 19.15 -12.54 -7.75
C ASP A 23 20.39 -11.66 -7.98
N TYR A 24 20.58 -11.20 -9.21
CA TYR A 24 21.61 -10.22 -9.57
C TYR A 24 21.03 -8.81 -9.39
N ARG A 25 21.54 -8.06 -8.42
CA ARG A 25 21.22 -6.63 -8.27
C ARG A 25 22.32 -5.81 -8.93
N ILE A 26 21.92 -4.89 -9.81
CA ILE A 26 22.79 -3.86 -10.37
C ILE A 26 22.60 -2.63 -9.49
N THR A 27 23.52 -2.38 -8.57
CA THR A 27 23.54 -1.17 -7.76
C THR A 27 24.38 -0.12 -8.49
N LEU A 28 23.77 1.00 -8.85
CA LEU A 28 24.47 2.19 -9.30
C LEU A 28 24.95 2.95 -8.05
N GLU A 29 26.23 2.84 -7.72
CA GLU A 29 26.84 3.52 -6.56
C GLU A 29 26.56 5.04 -6.63
N GLY A 30 25.86 5.56 -5.62
CA GLY A 30 25.70 7.01 -5.39
C GLY A 30 24.46 7.69 -6.01
N GLY A 31 23.55 6.96 -6.67
CA GLY A 31 22.28 7.49 -7.19
C GLY A 31 21.06 6.88 -6.52
N ALA A 32 19.93 7.57 -6.50
CA ALA A 32 18.65 6.94 -6.16
C ALA A 32 18.44 5.69 -7.04
N GLU A 33 17.96 4.59 -6.44
CA GLU A 33 17.63 3.34 -7.15
C GLU A 33 16.91 3.69 -8.46
N PRO A 34 17.36 3.16 -9.61
CA PRO A 34 16.77 3.55 -10.88
C PRO A 34 15.29 3.15 -10.91
N PRO A 35 14.42 3.87 -11.64
CA PRO A 35 12.97 3.72 -11.53
C PRO A 35 12.43 2.30 -11.74
N TRP A 36 13.14 1.47 -12.53
CA TRP A 36 12.80 0.05 -12.76
C TRP A 36 13.19 -0.90 -11.62
N LEU A 37 14.02 -0.46 -10.66
CA LEU A 37 14.36 -1.18 -9.43
C LEU A 37 13.56 -0.70 -8.21
N GLN A 38 12.89 0.45 -8.33
CA GLN A 38 11.95 0.94 -7.32
C GLN A 38 10.73 0.02 -7.32
N GLY A 39 10.57 -0.80 -6.27
CA GLY A 39 9.49 -1.80 -6.13
C GLY A 39 8.05 -1.22 -6.24
N PRO A 40 7.01 -1.94 -5.82
CA PRO A 40 5.64 -1.46 -6.00
C PRO A 40 5.39 -0.10 -5.34
N LEU A 41 4.66 0.78 -6.02
CA LEU A 41 4.10 1.98 -5.41
C LEU A 41 2.87 1.57 -4.59
N LYS A 42 2.84 1.96 -3.32
CA LYS A 42 1.82 1.52 -2.37
C LYS A 42 1.03 2.71 -1.85
N ALA A 43 -0.29 2.63 -1.86
CA ALA A 43 -1.16 3.62 -1.24
C ALA A 43 -2.15 2.93 -0.29
N ALA A 44 -2.58 3.61 0.77
CA ALA A 44 -3.64 3.13 1.66
C ALA A 44 -4.83 4.09 1.69
N PHE A 45 -6.03 3.54 1.65
CA PHE A 45 -7.27 4.31 1.78
C PHE A 45 -7.70 4.32 3.25
N LEU A 46 -7.93 5.52 3.79
CA LEU A 46 -8.29 5.77 5.18
C LEU A 46 -9.52 6.66 5.25
N GLY A 47 -10.32 6.48 6.31
CA GLY A 47 -11.56 7.23 6.52
C GLY A 47 -12.58 6.44 7.32
N ALA A 48 -13.63 7.13 7.78
CA ALA A 48 -14.68 6.55 8.60
C ALA A 48 -15.42 5.37 7.92
N SER A 49 -16.22 4.64 8.68
CA SER A 49 -17.11 3.61 8.10
C SER A 49 -18.15 4.27 7.20
N GLY A 50 -18.54 3.61 6.10
CA GLY A 50 -19.61 4.08 5.21
C GLY A 50 -19.24 5.21 4.23
N VAL A 51 -18.06 5.81 4.30
CA VAL A 51 -17.64 6.94 3.43
C VAL A 51 -17.36 6.57 1.96
N GLY A 52 -17.49 5.29 1.59
CA GLY A 52 -17.33 4.85 0.20
C GLY A 52 -15.91 4.45 -0.24
N LYS A 53 -14.95 4.26 0.68
CA LYS A 53 -13.57 3.79 0.36
C LYS A 53 -13.55 2.59 -0.60
N THR A 54 -14.24 1.51 -0.21
CA THR A 54 -14.29 0.27 -0.98
C THR A 54 -15.04 0.45 -2.30
N SER A 55 -16.12 1.24 -2.32
CA SER A 55 -16.87 1.55 -3.55
C SER A 55 -16.03 2.33 -4.57
N ILE A 56 -15.23 3.31 -4.13
CA ILE A 56 -14.30 4.04 -5.00
C ILE A 56 -13.26 3.08 -5.59
N LEU A 57 -12.70 2.19 -4.77
CA LEU A 57 -11.73 1.20 -5.24
C LEU A 57 -12.34 0.18 -6.20
N GLN A 58 -13.56 -0.31 -5.93
CA GLN A 58 -14.25 -1.21 -6.86
C GLN A 58 -14.55 -0.53 -8.19
N GLN A 59 -15.00 0.73 -8.16
CA GLN A 59 -15.25 1.49 -9.37
C GLN A 59 -13.96 1.71 -10.16
N PHE A 60 -12.85 2.02 -9.49
CA PHE A 60 -11.57 2.29 -10.15
C PHE A 60 -10.93 1.02 -10.75
N PHE A 61 -10.94 -0.11 -10.03
CA PHE A 61 -10.25 -1.33 -10.46
C PHE A 61 -11.11 -2.29 -11.29
N TYR A 62 -12.43 -2.29 -11.10
CA TYR A 62 -13.34 -3.26 -11.72
C TYR A 62 -14.44 -2.61 -12.54
N HIS A 63 -14.49 -1.27 -12.62
CA HIS A 63 -15.57 -0.53 -13.28
C HIS A 63 -16.98 -0.90 -12.75
N ASP A 64 -17.05 -1.28 -11.47
CA ASP A 64 -18.28 -1.71 -10.81
C ASP A 64 -18.53 -0.89 -9.54
N PHE A 65 -19.75 -0.38 -9.40
CA PHE A 65 -20.20 0.33 -8.23
C PHE A 65 -21.26 -0.50 -7.48
N PRO A 66 -20.94 -0.99 -6.27
CA PRO A 66 -21.87 -1.82 -5.51
C PRO A 66 -23.11 -1.02 -5.12
N ARG A 67 -24.30 -1.59 -5.37
CA ARG A 67 -25.58 -0.98 -4.99
C ARG A 67 -25.89 -1.13 -3.50
N THR A 68 -25.27 -2.09 -2.82
CA THR A 68 -25.46 -2.35 -1.40
C THR A 68 -24.17 -2.14 -0.64
N HIS A 69 -24.26 -1.45 0.50
CA HIS A 69 -23.11 -1.25 1.37
C HIS A 69 -22.76 -2.56 2.09
N GLN A 70 -21.50 -2.99 1.95
CA GLN A 70 -20.92 -4.04 2.76
C GLN A 70 -19.72 -3.49 3.52
N THR A 71 -19.75 -3.60 4.84
CA THR A 71 -18.66 -3.12 5.70
C THR A 71 -17.39 -3.93 5.44
N THR A 72 -16.28 -3.22 5.18
CA THR A 72 -14.95 -3.83 5.05
C THR A 72 -14.50 -4.41 6.38
N THR A 73 -14.50 -5.74 6.49
CA THR A 73 -14.11 -6.47 7.73
C THR A 73 -12.67 -6.97 7.69
N LYS A 74 -12.09 -7.11 6.50
CA LYS A 74 -10.71 -7.58 6.29
C LYS A 74 -9.97 -6.66 5.33
N ARG A 75 -8.66 -6.59 5.51
CA ARG A 75 -7.76 -5.92 4.58
C ARG A 75 -7.87 -6.55 3.20
N LYS A 76 -7.95 -5.72 2.16
CA LYS A 76 -7.88 -6.12 0.75
C LYS A 76 -6.79 -5.33 0.05
N VAL A 77 -6.07 -5.98 -0.86
CA VAL A 77 -5.06 -5.32 -1.70
C VAL A 77 -5.51 -5.39 -3.14
N TYR A 78 -5.68 -4.22 -3.75
CA TYR A 78 -5.95 -4.05 -5.16
C TYR A 78 -4.62 -3.83 -5.88
N LYS A 79 -4.46 -4.46 -7.04
CA LYS A 79 -3.22 -4.43 -7.81
C LYS A 79 -3.51 -3.97 -9.23
N SER A 80 -2.68 -3.08 -9.75
CA SER A 80 -2.67 -2.67 -11.15
C SER A 80 -1.25 -2.29 -11.58
N CYS A 81 -1.06 -1.99 -12.85
CA CYS A 81 0.19 -1.45 -13.37
C CYS A 81 0.03 0.05 -13.58
N LEU A 82 0.98 0.82 -13.08
CA LEU A 82 1.07 2.27 -13.29
C LEU A 82 2.17 2.54 -14.30
N VAL A 83 1.80 3.18 -15.41
CA VAL A 83 2.74 3.63 -16.43
C VAL A 83 3.19 5.03 -16.04
N CYS A 84 4.44 5.14 -15.59
CA CYS A 84 5.12 6.41 -15.36
C CYS A 84 5.89 6.82 -16.64
N ASP A 85 6.33 8.07 -16.69
CA ASP A 85 7.11 8.61 -17.82
C ASP A 85 8.34 7.76 -18.20
N THR A 86 9.01 7.17 -17.19
CA THR A 86 10.30 6.47 -17.38
C THR A 86 10.26 5.00 -17.00
N CYS A 87 9.14 4.47 -16.51
CA CYS A 87 9.03 3.08 -16.06
C CYS A 87 7.58 2.62 -15.91
N ILE A 88 7.38 1.31 -15.84
CA ILE A 88 6.12 0.70 -15.39
C ILE A 88 6.35 0.17 -13.99
N ARG A 89 5.47 0.51 -13.04
CA ARG A 89 5.54 0.03 -11.65
C ARG A 89 4.24 -0.66 -11.27
N GLU A 90 4.31 -1.67 -10.40
CA GLU A 90 3.11 -2.22 -9.77
C GLU A 90 2.53 -1.18 -8.81
N LEU A 91 1.25 -0.89 -8.95
CA LEU A 91 0.45 -0.14 -7.99
C LEU A 91 -0.24 -1.14 -7.06
N MET A 92 -0.01 -0.99 -5.76
CA MET A 92 -0.72 -1.73 -4.72
C MET A 92 -1.54 -0.76 -3.87
N VAL A 93 -2.86 -0.86 -3.93
CA VAL A 93 -3.75 -0.04 -3.10
C VAL A 93 -4.35 -0.90 -2.00
N VAL A 94 -4.14 -0.49 -0.76
CA VAL A 94 -4.61 -1.18 0.43
C VAL A 94 -5.92 -0.57 0.90
N ASP A 95 -6.97 -1.41 0.92
CA ASP A 95 -8.24 -1.13 1.60
C ASP A 95 -8.21 -1.81 2.95
N VAL A 96 -8.46 -1.05 4.02
CA VAL A 96 -8.48 -1.57 5.38
C VAL A 96 -9.86 -1.33 6.02
N PRO A 97 -10.25 -2.18 6.99
CA PRO A 97 -11.39 -1.89 7.84
C PRO A 97 -11.29 -0.49 8.48
N PRO A 98 -12.39 0.10 8.94
CA PRO A 98 -12.34 1.38 9.65
C PRO A 98 -11.33 1.36 10.81
N GLN A 99 -10.41 2.31 10.81
CA GLN A 99 -9.37 2.43 11.83
C GLN A 99 -9.79 3.47 12.88
N LYS A 100 -9.58 3.15 14.16
CA LYS A 100 -9.83 4.10 15.27
C LYS A 100 -8.70 5.12 15.41
N ARG A 101 -7.47 4.64 15.19
CA ARG A 101 -6.20 5.38 15.26
C ARG A 101 -5.22 4.76 14.27
N PHE A 102 -4.20 5.51 13.88
CA PHE A 102 -3.09 4.96 13.12
C PHE A 102 -2.16 4.11 14.03
N PRO A 103 -1.57 3.02 13.52
CA PRO A 103 -0.72 2.14 14.32
C PRO A 103 0.59 2.81 14.76
N GLU A 104 0.81 2.81 16.07
CA GLU A 104 1.95 3.44 16.77
C GLU A 104 3.28 2.77 16.40
N ASP A 105 3.26 1.45 16.29
CA ASP A 105 4.41 0.60 15.98
C ASP A 105 4.00 -0.57 15.06
N ASN A 106 4.98 -1.44 14.78
CA ASN A 106 4.78 -2.61 13.92
C ASN A 106 3.88 -3.69 14.58
N PHE A 107 3.79 -3.72 15.91
CA PHE A 107 2.96 -4.69 16.62
C PHE A 107 1.48 -4.26 16.58
N ALA A 108 1.21 -2.97 16.77
CA ALA A 108 -0.11 -2.35 16.65
C ALA A 108 -0.67 -2.43 15.22
N GLU A 109 0.18 -2.66 14.22
CA GLU A 109 -0.23 -2.87 12.83
C GLU A 109 -0.90 -4.23 12.60
N TRP A 110 -0.78 -5.19 13.52
CA TRP A 110 -1.43 -6.49 13.43
C TRP A 110 -2.90 -6.43 13.85
N ASN A 111 -3.79 -6.82 12.94
CA ASN A 111 -5.23 -6.92 13.17
C ASN A 111 -5.70 -8.38 13.02
N ASN A 112 -6.07 -9.04 14.11
CA ASN A 112 -6.57 -10.43 14.14
C ASN A 112 -5.74 -11.42 13.31
N GLY A 113 -4.40 -11.36 13.42
CA GLY A 113 -3.52 -12.28 12.70
C GLY A 113 -3.09 -11.82 11.30
N HIS A 114 -3.41 -10.58 10.89
CA HIS A 114 -2.91 -10.03 9.62
C HIS A 114 -2.42 -8.58 9.77
N PRO A 115 -1.26 -8.21 9.19
CA PRO A 115 -0.79 -6.83 9.21
C PRO A 115 -1.65 -5.94 8.31
N LEU A 116 -2.00 -4.74 8.80
CA LEU A 116 -2.74 -3.72 8.06
C LEU A 116 -1.94 -3.16 6.87
N GLY A 117 -0.61 -3.12 6.97
CA GLY A 117 0.28 -2.62 5.93
C GLY A 117 0.36 -1.09 5.83
N LEU A 118 -0.25 -0.36 6.78
CA LEU A 118 -0.35 1.09 6.79
C LEU A 118 1.00 1.80 6.97
N ARG A 119 1.97 1.23 7.70
CA ARG A 119 3.27 1.91 7.92
C ARG A 119 4.23 1.76 6.74
N THR A 120 3.88 0.90 5.78
CA THR A 120 4.74 0.53 4.63
C THR A 120 4.29 1.15 3.31
N VAL A 121 3.25 2.00 3.33
CA VAL A 121 2.76 2.68 2.12
C VAL A 121 3.50 3.98 1.86
N HIS A 122 3.47 4.44 0.61
CA HIS A 122 4.11 5.67 0.17
C HIS A 122 3.14 6.86 0.22
N ALA A 123 1.83 6.60 0.19
CA ALA A 123 0.80 7.63 0.20
C ALA A 123 -0.46 7.16 0.94
N TYR A 124 -1.16 8.12 1.54
CA TYR A 124 -2.47 7.92 2.15
C TYR A 124 -3.52 8.71 1.39
N VAL A 125 -4.64 8.05 1.07
CA VAL A 125 -5.82 8.69 0.49
C VAL A 125 -6.88 8.79 1.58
N LEU A 126 -7.18 10.02 2.01
CA LEU A 126 -8.24 10.30 2.97
C LEU A 126 -9.58 10.43 2.26
N VAL A 127 -10.56 9.63 2.67
CA VAL A 127 -11.92 9.65 2.13
C VAL A 127 -12.90 10.03 3.22
N PHE A 128 -13.72 11.04 2.96
CA PHE A 128 -14.77 11.50 3.86
C PHE A 128 -16.03 11.85 3.05
N ASP A 129 -17.17 11.81 3.73
CA ASP A 129 -18.46 12.17 3.17
C ASP A 129 -18.71 13.67 3.39
N MET A 130 -18.93 14.41 2.29
CA MET A 130 -19.24 15.85 2.35
C MET A 130 -20.53 16.15 3.11
N GLY A 131 -21.49 15.21 3.12
CA GLY A 131 -22.74 15.33 3.88
C GLY A 131 -22.60 15.07 5.38
N ASN A 132 -21.44 14.59 5.84
CA ASN A 132 -21.22 14.23 7.23
C ASN A 132 -19.85 14.71 7.74
N LEU A 133 -19.85 15.89 8.38
CA LEU A 133 -18.66 16.52 8.95
C LEU A 133 -17.89 15.62 9.94
N GLU A 134 -18.56 14.71 10.64
CA GLU A 134 -17.90 13.81 11.58
C GLU A 134 -16.95 12.84 10.86
N THR A 135 -17.26 12.46 9.62
CA THR A 135 -16.38 11.58 8.83
C THR A 135 -15.07 12.28 8.45
N PHE A 136 -15.10 13.59 8.23
CA PHE A 136 -13.89 14.41 8.04
C PHE A 136 -13.05 14.46 9.32
N ARG A 137 -13.69 14.69 10.48
CA ARG A 137 -12.99 14.69 11.78
C ARG A 137 -12.34 13.36 12.10
N VAL A 138 -13.03 12.24 11.85
CA VAL A 138 -12.46 10.89 12.00
C VAL A 138 -11.26 10.70 11.08
N SER A 139 -11.36 11.08 9.81
CA SER A 139 -10.27 10.97 8.84
C SER A 139 -9.04 11.78 9.25
N ARG A 140 -9.26 12.98 9.78
CA ARG A 140 -8.22 13.82 10.38
C ARG A 140 -7.61 13.14 11.61
N ARG A 141 -8.43 12.67 12.56
CA ARG A 141 -7.96 12.04 13.80
C ARG A 141 -7.04 10.84 13.53
N ILE A 142 -7.39 10.02 12.54
CA ILE A 142 -6.56 8.86 12.14
C ILE A 142 -5.12 9.29 11.86
N ILE A 143 -4.89 10.38 11.13
CA ILE A 143 -3.53 10.79 10.73
C ILE A 143 -2.86 11.73 11.74
N TYR A 144 -3.60 12.63 12.39
CA TYR A 144 -3.01 13.73 13.16
C TYR A 144 -2.75 13.44 14.65
N GLU A 145 -3.28 12.35 15.23
CA GLU A 145 -3.00 12.01 16.65
C GLU A 145 -1.58 11.42 16.90
N HIS A 146 -0.65 11.57 15.95
CA HIS A 146 0.76 11.13 16.04
C HIS A 146 1.79 12.23 15.75
N THR A 147 1.38 13.50 15.80
CA THR A 147 2.28 14.68 15.78
C THR A 147 2.09 15.47 17.07
#